data_AF-A0A532TUB7-F1
#
_entry.id   AF-A0A532TUB7-F1
#
_cell.length_a   1.000
_cell.length_b   1.000
_cell.length_c   1.000
_cell.angle_alpha   90.00
_cell.angle_beta   90.00
_cell.angle_gamma   90.00
#
_symmetry.space_group_name_H-M   'P 1'
#
loop_
_entity.id
_entity.type
_entity.pdbx_description
1 polymer ?
#
loop_
_entity_poly.entity_id
_entity_poly.type
_entity_poly.pdbx_seq_one_letter_code
_entity_poly.pdbx_strand_id
1 'polypeptide(L)'
;MSILLLNKQKLLVDHIVLVALLIMMVILTLFFRLIILMSAAVYPMSCLLIYGFLRAHKGIFNKNLNYIKKVLNLIAGVISIIFSSLILILIFSQPNIPASYIIYFLALPSFLIGLAGFLKGLIVNTFSPLFRSLNMAFGILTIITTYFAILFADVSFIFNLCSLLIALALNGVLRSALYLSEFGLSLKSFRNFKLVFIIMEWINIENI
;
A
#
# COMPACT_ATOMS: atom_id res chain seq x y z
N MET A 1 30.11 10.52 -0.68
CA MET A 1 30.28 9.09 -0.33
C MET A 1 29.06 8.49 0.39
N SER A 2 28.20 9.27 1.07
CA SER A 2 27.05 8.77 1.87
C SER A 2 25.78 8.40 1.08
N ILE A 3 25.40 9.17 0.06
CA ILE A 3 24.14 8.96 -0.70
C ILE A 3 24.20 7.67 -1.54
N LEU A 4 25.34 7.38 -2.15
CA LEU A 4 25.51 6.25 -3.07
C LEU A 4 25.50 4.89 -2.34
N LEU A 5 25.99 4.84 -1.10
CA LEU A 5 25.89 3.66 -0.23
C LEU A 5 24.45 3.42 0.26
N LEU A 6 23.75 4.50 0.64
CA LEU A 6 22.32 4.47 1.00
C LEU A 6 21.47 3.93 -0.15
N ASN A 7 21.77 4.33 -1.39
CA ASN A 7 21.01 3.89 -2.55
C ASN A 7 21.21 2.38 -2.82
N LYS A 8 22.45 1.86 -2.75
CA LYS A 8 22.74 0.42 -2.92
C LYS A 8 22.06 -0.49 -1.90
N GLN A 9 22.02 -0.07 -0.63
CA GLN A 9 21.36 -0.81 0.44
C GLN A 9 19.83 -0.87 0.25
N LYS A 10 19.22 0.24 -0.19
CA LYS A 10 17.78 0.28 -0.52
C LYS A 10 17.43 -0.63 -1.69
N LEU A 11 18.26 -0.59 -2.73
CA LEU A 11 18.09 -1.39 -3.95
C LEU A 11 18.15 -2.90 -3.64
N LEU A 12 19.05 -3.31 -2.74
CA LEU A 12 19.12 -4.69 -2.26
C LEU A 12 17.84 -5.12 -1.54
N VAL A 13 17.28 -4.29 -0.66
CA VAL A 13 16.02 -4.60 0.03
C VAL A 13 14.86 -4.70 -0.95
N ASP A 14 14.78 -3.77 -1.90
CA ASP A 14 13.70 -3.76 -2.89
C ASP A 14 13.80 -4.98 -3.83
N HIS A 15 15.01 -5.46 -4.16
CA HIS A 15 15.21 -6.73 -4.86
C HIS A 15 14.77 -7.95 -4.04
N ILE A 16 15.10 -8.04 -2.75
CA ILE A 16 14.64 -9.14 -1.90
C ILE A 16 13.11 -9.17 -1.83
N VAL A 17 12.48 -8.01 -1.64
CA VAL A 17 11.01 -7.90 -1.60
C VAL A 17 10.39 -8.28 -2.95
N LEU A 18 11.00 -7.89 -4.06
CA LEU A 18 10.55 -8.24 -5.41
C LEU A 18 10.64 -9.75 -5.67
N VAL A 19 11.74 -10.40 -5.28
CA VAL A 19 11.90 -11.85 -5.37
C VAL A 19 10.87 -12.57 -4.48
N ALA A 20 10.66 -12.09 -3.26
CA ALA A 20 9.64 -12.63 -2.37
C ALA A 20 8.22 -12.48 -2.94
N LEU A 21 7.92 -11.35 -3.59
CA LEU A 21 6.65 -11.11 -4.28
C LEU A 21 6.46 -12.07 -5.46
N LEU A 22 7.50 -12.29 -6.27
CA LEU A 22 7.46 -13.25 -7.38
C LEU A 22 7.20 -14.67 -6.89
N ILE A 23 7.92 -15.12 -5.85
CA ILE A 23 7.71 -16.45 -5.25
C ILE A 23 6.28 -16.59 -4.71
N MET A 24 5.77 -15.58 -3.99
CA MET A 24 4.39 -15.61 -3.50
C MET A 24 3.37 -15.66 -4.64
N MET A 25 3.55 -14.87 -5.70
CA MET A 25 2.65 -14.90 -6.86
C MET A 25 2.64 -16.29 -7.51
N VAL A 26 3.80 -16.94 -7.65
CA VAL A 26 3.90 -18.31 -8.17
C VAL A 26 3.14 -19.29 -7.26
N ILE A 27 3.35 -19.23 -5.95
CA ILE A 27 2.62 -20.08 -4.99
C ILE A 27 1.11 -19.84 -5.11
N LEU A 28 0.67 -18.58 -5.19
CA LEU A 28 -0.75 -18.27 -5.38
C LEU A 28 -1.32 -18.83 -6.68
N THR A 29 -0.57 -18.80 -7.78
CA THR A 29 -1.03 -19.32 -9.08
C THR A 29 -1.25 -20.83 -9.04
N LEU A 30 -0.49 -21.53 -8.22
CA LEU A 30 -0.61 -22.97 -8.06
C LEU A 30 -1.80 -23.36 -7.19
N PHE A 31 -2.09 -22.62 -6.11
CA PHE A 31 -3.10 -23.01 -5.12
C PHE A 31 -4.43 -22.25 -5.21
N PHE A 32 -4.45 -21.02 -5.74
CA PHE A 32 -5.61 -20.11 -5.63
C PHE A 32 -5.92 -19.37 -6.93
N ARG A 33 -6.31 -20.12 -7.98
CA ARG A 33 -6.68 -19.57 -9.30
C ARG A 33 -7.77 -18.49 -9.21
N LEU A 34 -8.74 -18.65 -8.32
CA LEU A 34 -9.86 -17.72 -8.15
C LEU A 34 -9.42 -16.40 -7.49
N ILE A 35 -8.50 -16.45 -6.52
CA ILE A 35 -7.93 -15.24 -5.88
C ILE A 35 -7.15 -14.40 -6.89
N ILE A 36 -6.49 -15.02 -7.87
CA ILE A 36 -5.76 -14.31 -8.92
C ILE A 36 -6.69 -13.65 -9.93
N LEU A 37 -7.76 -14.34 -10.32
CA LEU A 37 -8.76 -13.74 -11.20
C LEU A 37 -9.44 -12.55 -10.51
N MET A 38 -9.74 -12.71 -9.22
CA MET A 38 -10.25 -11.62 -8.39
C MET A 38 -9.24 -10.49 -8.23
N SER A 39 -7.97 -10.76 -7.95
CA SER A 39 -6.95 -9.72 -7.81
C SER A 39 -6.75 -8.93 -9.11
N ALA A 40 -6.72 -9.62 -10.24
CA ALA A 40 -6.60 -9.02 -11.57
C ALA A 40 -7.79 -8.12 -11.93
N ALA A 41 -8.97 -8.35 -11.36
CA ALA A 41 -10.15 -7.51 -11.58
C ALA A 41 -10.35 -6.44 -10.49
N VAL A 42 -10.12 -6.77 -9.22
CA VAL A 42 -10.31 -5.88 -8.07
C VAL A 42 -9.29 -4.74 -8.10
N TYR A 43 -8.05 -5.01 -8.49
CA TYR A 43 -6.99 -3.99 -8.48
C TYR A 43 -7.24 -2.88 -9.51
N PRO A 44 -7.50 -3.16 -10.80
CA PRO A 44 -7.83 -2.13 -11.78
C PRO A 44 -9.10 -1.35 -11.40
N MET A 45 -10.11 -2.03 -10.85
CA MET A 45 -11.36 -1.38 -10.46
C MET A 45 -11.18 -0.46 -9.25
N SER A 46 -10.38 -0.87 -8.27
CA SER A 46 -10.02 -0.03 -7.12
C SER A 46 -9.20 1.20 -7.56
N CYS A 47 -8.26 1.03 -8.50
CA CYS A 47 -7.53 2.15 -9.10
C CYS A 47 -8.47 3.11 -9.85
N LEU A 48 -9.42 2.59 -10.62
CA LEU A 48 -10.42 3.38 -11.35
C LEU A 48 -11.32 4.18 -10.38
N LEU A 49 -11.65 3.58 -9.23
CA LEU A 49 -12.44 4.19 -8.17
C LEU A 49 -11.69 5.38 -7.53
N ILE A 50 -10.42 5.19 -7.17
CA ILE A 50 -9.54 6.26 -6.65
C ILE A 50 -9.37 7.36 -7.70
N TYR A 51 -9.13 6.99 -8.96
CA TYR A 51 -9.04 7.92 -10.08
C TYR A 51 -10.34 8.74 -10.22
N GLY A 52 -11.49 8.09 -10.09
CA GLY A 52 -12.80 8.72 -10.11
C GLY A 52 -12.96 9.79 -9.04
N PHE A 53 -12.59 9.49 -7.79
CA PHE A 53 -12.60 10.46 -6.69
C PHE A 53 -11.66 11.65 -6.95
N LEU A 54 -10.43 11.38 -7.41
CA LEU A 54 -9.48 12.45 -7.73
C LEU A 54 -10.00 13.38 -8.83
N ARG A 55 -10.67 12.83 -9.85
CA ARG A 55 -11.21 13.59 -10.97
C ARG A 55 -12.44 14.40 -10.58
N ALA A 56 -13.35 13.82 -9.79
CA ALA A 56 -14.49 14.51 -9.21
C ALA A 56 -14.03 15.68 -8.31
N HIS A 57 -13.06 15.43 -7.43
CA HIS A 57 -12.46 16.47 -6.58
C HIS A 57 -11.85 17.60 -7.41
N LYS A 58 -11.08 17.29 -8.47
CA LYS A 58 -10.55 18.31 -9.39
C LYS A 58 -11.65 19.10 -10.09
N GLY A 59 -12.76 18.45 -10.48
CA GLY A 59 -13.90 19.13 -11.09
C GLY A 59 -14.57 20.15 -10.17
N ILE A 60 -14.67 19.85 -8.88
CA ILE A 60 -15.34 20.70 -7.88
C ILE A 60 -14.41 21.82 -7.38
N PHE A 61 -13.17 21.47 -6.99
CA PHE A 61 -12.32 22.36 -6.19
C PHE A 61 -11.21 23.06 -6.97
N ASN A 62 -10.87 22.63 -8.19
CA ASN A 62 -9.75 23.23 -8.91
C ASN A 62 -10.16 24.53 -9.62
N LYS A 63 -9.79 25.67 -9.04
CA LYS A 63 -10.14 27.00 -9.55
C LYS A 63 -9.48 27.34 -10.90
N ASN A 64 -8.38 26.68 -11.25
CA ASN A 64 -7.58 26.99 -12.45
C ASN A 64 -8.12 26.33 -13.74
N LEU A 65 -9.22 25.57 -13.66
CA LEU A 65 -9.82 24.90 -14.81
C LEU A 65 -10.97 25.70 -15.40
N ASN A 66 -11.03 25.77 -16.74
CA ASN A 66 -12.20 26.28 -17.46
C ASN A 66 -13.47 25.52 -17.08
N TYR A 67 -14.62 26.20 -17.12
CA TYR A 67 -15.92 25.64 -16.76
C TYR A 67 -16.21 24.29 -17.46
N ILE A 68 -15.97 24.20 -18.77
CA ILE A 68 -16.16 22.97 -19.55
C ILE A 68 -15.27 21.83 -19.02
N LYS A 69 -13.99 22.12 -18.70
CA LYS A 69 -13.06 21.12 -18.15
C LYS A 69 -13.45 20.68 -16.73
N LYS A 70 -14.03 21.57 -15.93
CA LYS A 70 -14.57 21.21 -14.60
C LYS A 70 -15.72 20.22 -14.74
N VAL A 71 -16.68 20.50 -15.60
CA VAL A 71 -17.84 19.63 -15.86
C VAL A 71 -17.39 18.27 -16.41
N LEU A 72 -16.49 18.24 -17.41
CA LEU A 72 -15.96 16.99 -17.96
C LEU A 72 -15.23 16.14 -16.91
N ASN A 73 -14.40 16.76 -16.06
CA ASN A 73 -13.72 16.03 -14.99
C ASN A 73 -14.68 15.49 -13.93
N LEU A 74 -15.74 16.24 -13.63
CA LEU A 74 -16.77 15.82 -12.68
C LEU A 74 -17.56 14.63 -13.24
N ILE A 75 -18.06 14.73 -14.47
CA ILE A 75 -18.79 13.65 -15.14
C ILE A 75 -17.93 12.38 -15.25
N ALA A 76 -16.71 12.52 -15.76
CA ALA A 76 -15.81 11.37 -15.90
C ALA A 76 -15.43 10.78 -14.54
N GLY A 77 -15.31 11.60 -13.50
CA GLY A 77 -15.09 11.14 -12.12
C GLY A 77 -16.27 10.32 -11.60
N VAL A 78 -17.49 10.86 -11.71
CA VAL A 78 -18.73 10.18 -11.28
C VAL A 78 -18.95 8.87 -12.04
N ILE A 79 -18.79 8.86 -13.36
CA ILE A 79 -18.90 7.64 -14.17
C ILE A 79 -17.89 6.59 -13.71
N SER A 80 -16.64 7.00 -13.48
CA SER A 80 -15.59 6.08 -13.02
C SER A 80 -15.92 5.49 -11.65
N ILE A 81 -16.45 6.30 -10.71
CA ILE A 81 -16.88 5.84 -9.38
C ILE A 81 -18.04 4.85 -9.50
N ILE A 82 -19.09 5.17 -10.25
CA ILE A 82 -20.27 4.30 -10.40
C ILE A 82 -19.88 2.99 -11.08
N PHE A 83 -19.12 3.04 -12.17
CA PHE A 83 -18.73 1.86 -12.92
C PHE A 83 -17.83 0.92 -12.09
N SER A 84 -16.82 1.48 -11.42
CA SER A 84 -15.94 0.68 -10.55
C SER A 84 -16.69 0.11 -9.35
N SER A 85 -17.58 0.87 -8.71
CA SER A 85 -18.34 0.36 -7.55
C SER A 85 -19.31 -0.75 -7.95
N LEU A 86 -20.01 -0.63 -9.07
CA LEU A 86 -20.90 -1.69 -9.58
C LEU A 86 -20.15 -2.98 -9.89
N ILE A 87 -18.99 -2.90 -10.54
CA ILE A 87 -18.18 -4.08 -10.86
C ILE A 87 -17.62 -4.72 -9.59
N LEU A 88 -17.11 -3.91 -8.66
CA LEU A 88 -16.63 -4.43 -7.37
C LEU A 88 -17.76 -5.14 -6.60
N ILE A 89 -18.95 -4.52 -6.53
CA ILE A 89 -20.13 -5.14 -5.91
C ILE A 89 -20.48 -6.46 -6.60
N LEU A 90 -20.48 -6.51 -7.93
CA LEU A 90 -20.80 -7.71 -8.69
C LEU A 90 -19.78 -8.84 -8.49
N ILE A 91 -18.50 -8.52 -8.35
CA ILE A 91 -17.45 -9.50 -8.04
C ILE A 91 -17.68 -10.07 -6.63
N PHE A 92 -17.94 -9.21 -5.64
CA PHE A 92 -18.09 -9.64 -4.25
C PHE A 92 -19.48 -10.19 -3.89
N SER A 93 -20.49 -10.03 -4.74
CA SER A 93 -21.84 -10.55 -4.51
C SER A 93 -22.04 -11.99 -5.00
N GLN A 94 -21.03 -12.60 -5.62
CA GLN A 94 -21.12 -13.98 -6.07
C GLN A 94 -21.19 -14.95 -4.86
N PRO A 95 -22.17 -15.88 -4.83
CA PRO A 95 -22.41 -16.76 -3.68
C PRO A 95 -21.26 -17.73 -3.37
N ASN A 96 -20.31 -17.89 -4.31
CA ASN A 96 -19.19 -18.82 -4.19
C ASN A 96 -17.91 -18.15 -3.66
N ILE A 97 -17.93 -16.86 -3.34
CA ILE A 97 -16.77 -16.14 -2.83
C ILE A 97 -17.01 -15.83 -1.35
N PRO A 98 -16.44 -16.62 -0.42
CA PRO A 98 -16.60 -16.32 0.99
C PRO A 98 -15.86 -15.02 1.34
N ALA A 99 -16.41 -14.25 2.27
CA ALA A 99 -15.85 -12.96 2.66
C ALA A 99 -14.38 -13.05 3.10
N SER A 100 -13.95 -14.19 3.64
CA SER A 100 -12.56 -14.48 4.01
C SER A 100 -11.55 -14.29 2.86
N TYR A 101 -11.97 -14.34 1.60
CA TYR A 101 -11.11 -14.02 0.45
C TYR A 101 -10.59 -12.58 0.47
N ILE A 102 -11.36 -11.64 1.04
CA ILE A 102 -10.92 -10.25 1.23
C ILE A 102 -9.73 -10.22 2.19
N ILE A 103 -9.75 -11.04 3.25
CA ILE A 103 -8.66 -11.15 4.22
C ILE A 103 -7.43 -11.74 3.53
N TYR A 104 -7.56 -12.84 2.79
CA TYR A 104 -6.43 -13.42 2.06
C TYR A 104 -5.81 -12.44 1.06
N PHE A 105 -6.66 -11.71 0.33
CA PHE A 105 -6.23 -10.71 -0.63
C PHE A 105 -5.46 -9.55 0.03
N LEU A 106 -5.91 -9.04 1.18
CA LEU A 106 -5.23 -7.97 1.93
C LEU A 106 -3.99 -8.47 2.69
N ALA A 107 -4.02 -9.72 3.18
CA ALA A 107 -2.94 -10.29 3.95
C ALA A 107 -1.66 -10.44 3.12
N LEU A 108 -1.77 -10.84 1.85
CA LEU A 108 -0.60 -11.02 0.98
C LEU A 108 0.29 -9.78 0.83
N PRO A 109 -0.21 -8.61 0.38
CA PRO A 109 0.60 -7.41 0.34
C PRO A 109 1.02 -6.95 1.75
N SER A 110 0.19 -7.17 2.78
CA SER A 110 0.53 -6.82 4.16
C SER A 110 1.74 -7.60 4.68
N PHE A 111 1.84 -8.87 4.33
CA PHE A 111 3.00 -9.71 4.67
C PHE A 111 4.29 -9.16 4.07
N LEU A 112 4.25 -8.79 2.78
CA LEU A 112 5.39 -8.18 2.09
C LEU A 112 5.74 -6.80 2.65
N ILE A 113 4.75 -6.01 3.04
CA ILE A 113 4.96 -4.72 3.70
C ILE A 113 5.66 -4.93 5.05
N GLY A 114 5.24 -5.90 5.85
CA GLY A 114 5.88 -6.26 7.11
C GLY A 114 7.33 -6.72 6.92
N LEU A 115 7.58 -7.60 5.93
CA LEU A 115 8.93 -8.05 5.56
C LEU A 115 9.82 -6.88 5.15
N ALA A 116 9.30 -5.98 4.31
CA ALA A 116 10.03 -4.80 3.88
C ALA A 116 10.32 -3.83 5.04
N GLY A 117 9.39 -3.69 5.99
CA GLY A 117 9.59 -2.88 7.20
C GLY A 117 10.72 -3.43 8.07
N PHE A 118 10.72 -4.75 8.30
CA PHE A 118 11.76 -5.46 9.04
C PHE A 118 13.13 -5.35 8.36
N LEU A 119 13.22 -5.69 7.06
CA LEU A 119 14.47 -5.64 6.30
C LEU A 119 15.04 -4.23 6.18
N LYS A 120 14.21 -3.20 5.92
CA LYS A 120 14.68 -1.81 5.89
C LYS A 120 15.17 -1.34 7.26
N GLY A 121 14.51 -1.76 8.35
CA GLY A 121 14.99 -1.47 9.70
C GLY A 121 16.32 -2.15 10.04
N LEU A 122 16.60 -3.34 9.48
CA LEU A 122 17.88 -4.03 9.66
C LEU A 122 19.02 -3.41 8.84
N ILE A 123 18.75 -3.09 7.57
CA ILE A 123 19.79 -2.80 6.59
C ILE A 123 20.07 -1.29 6.46
N VAL A 124 19.04 -0.43 6.61
CA VAL A 124 19.18 1.01 6.38
C VAL A 124 19.65 1.71 7.67
N ASN A 125 20.68 2.54 7.53
CA ASN A 125 21.15 3.40 8.60
C ASN A 125 20.36 4.72 8.60
N THR A 126 19.73 5.03 9.74
CA THR A 126 18.94 6.24 9.98
C THR A 126 19.62 7.12 11.02
N PHE A 127 19.32 8.43 11.04
CA PHE A 127 19.84 9.33 12.08
C PHE A 127 19.25 9.05 13.47
N SER A 128 18.03 8.49 13.54
CA SER A 128 17.39 8.12 14.81
C SER A 128 17.34 6.60 14.97
N PRO A 129 18.00 6.03 15.99
CA PRO A 129 17.95 4.59 16.26
C PRO A 129 16.57 4.13 16.76
N LEU A 130 15.79 5.03 17.35
CA LEU A 130 14.45 4.74 17.86
C LEU A 130 13.45 4.47 16.72
N PHE A 131 13.49 5.25 15.62
CA PHE A 131 12.64 4.98 14.46
C PHE A 131 13.03 3.69 13.74
N ARG A 132 14.33 3.33 13.78
CA ARG A 132 14.83 2.07 13.23
C ARG A 132 14.29 0.87 14.00
N SER A 133 14.38 0.88 15.32
CA SER A 133 13.89 -0.22 16.17
C SER A 133 12.36 -0.35 16.11
N LEU A 134 11.63 0.78 16.13
CA LEU A 134 10.18 0.77 15.96
C LEU A 134 9.76 0.18 14.61
N ASN A 135 10.43 0.55 13.51
CA ASN A 135 10.08 0.01 12.19
C ASN A 135 10.33 -1.51 12.09
N MET A 136 11.38 -2.02 12.75
CA MET A 136 11.61 -3.47 12.86
C MET A 136 10.53 -4.16 13.68
N ALA A 137 10.21 -3.64 14.87
CA ALA A 137 9.22 -4.22 15.76
C ALA A 137 7.82 -4.25 15.12
N PHE A 138 7.42 -3.16 14.47
CA PHE A 138 6.14 -3.11 13.76
C PHE A 138 6.15 -3.96 12.49
N GLY A 139 7.28 -4.11 11.79
CA GLY A 139 7.41 -5.07 10.69
C GLY A 139 7.14 -6.50 11.13
N ILE A 140 7.74 -6.93 12.25
CA ILE A 140 7.49 -8.26 12.85
C ILE A 140 6.04 -8.39 13.30
N LEU A 141 5.51 -7.39 14.02
CA LEU A 141 4.12 -7.40 14.47
C LEU A 141 3.16 -7.57 13.29
N THR A 142 3.45 -6.91 12.18
CA THR A 142 2.65 -7.00 10.96
C THR A 142 2.71 -8.40 10.37
N ILE A 143 3.88 -9.02 10.29
CA ILE A 143 4.01 -10.41 9.83
C ILE A 143 3.15 -11.35 10.71
N ILE A 144 3.23 -11.18 12.04
CA ILE A 144 2.47 -11.99 13.00
C ILE A 144 0.95 -11.76 12.85
N THR A 145 0.49 -10.51 12.82
CA THR A 145 -0.94 -10.20 12.66
C THR A 145 -1.47 -10.72 11.33
N THR A 146 -0.66 -10.63 10.27
CA THR A 146 -1.01 -11.15 8.95
C THR A 146 -1.15 -12.68 8.96
N TYR A 147 -0.23 -13.38 9.62
CA TYR A 147 -0.30 -14.83 9.78
C TYR A 147 -1.55 -15.28 10.54
N PHE A 148 -1.86 -14.62 11.66
CA PHE A 148 -3.08 -14.89 12.43
C PHE A 148 -4.35 -14.57 11.63
N ALA A 149 -4.37 -13.47 10.87
CA ALA A 149 -5.51 -13.10 10.04
C ALA A 149 -5.81 -14.18 8.97
N ILE A 150 -4.77 -14.80 8.40
CA ILE A 150 -4.94 -15.91 7.43
C ILE A 150 -5.53 -17.15 8.13
N LEU A 151 -4.99 -17.56 9.28
CA LEU A 151 -5.44 -18.77 9.98
C LEU A 151 -6.89 -18.68 10.47
N PHE A 152 -7.32 -17.50 10.89
CA PHE A 152 -8.64 -17.30 11.50
C PHE A 152 -9.62 -16.51 10.61
N ALA A 153 -9.36 -16.46 9.30
CA ALA A 153 -10.11 -15.63 8.36
C ALA A 153 -11.63 -15.88 8.39
N ASP A 154 -12.04 -17.13 8.59
CA ASP A 154 -13.45 -17.54 8.60
C ASP A 154 -14.15 -17.34 9.97
N VAL A 155 -13.39 -17.35 11.08
CA VAL A 155 -13.95 -17.35 12.44
C VAL A 155 -14.25 -15.94 12.94
N SER A 156 -13.46 -14.94 12.54
CA SER A 156 -13.57 -13.57 13.07
C SER A 156 -13.26 -12.52 12.00
N PHE A 157 -14.03 -12.56 10.91
CA PHE A 157 -13.81 -11.74 9.71
C PHE A 157 -13.59 -10.25 10.01
N ILE A 158 -14.51 -9.60 10.73
CA ILE A 158 -14.46 -8.16 11.01
C ILE A 158 -13.20 -7.80 11.83
N PHE A 159 -12.88 -8.61 12.84
CA PHE A 159 -11.72 -8.38 13.69
C PHE A 159 -10.41 -8.48 12.90
N ASN A 160 -10.29 -9.51 12.06
CA ASN A 160 -9.12 -9.73 11.21
C ASN A 160 -8.98 -8.68 10.11
N LEU A 161 -10.10 -8.21 9.54
CA LEU A 161 -10.08 -7.10 8.59
C LEU A 161 -9.59 -5.81 9.24
N CYS A 162 -10.15 -5.45 10.42
CA CYS A 162 -9.74 -4.27 11.16
C CYS A 162 -8.27 -4.34 11.60
N SER A 163 -7.79 -5.50 12.06
CA SER A 163 -6.40 -5.67 12.48
C SER A 163 -5.42 -5.50 11.32
N LEU A 164 -5.74 -6.04 10.14
CA LEU A 164 -4.96 -5.85 8.91
C LEU A 164 -4.95 -4.37 8.47
N LEU A 165 -6.09 -3.69 8.49
CA LEU A 165 -6.18 -2.28 8.11
C LEU A 165 -5.38 -1.37 9.07
N ILE A 166 -5.46 -1.63 10.38
CA ILE A 166 -4.69 -0.91 11.39
C ILE A 166 -3.19 -1.18 11.19
N ALA A 167 -2.79 -2.43 10.97
CA ALA A 167 -1.39 -2.78 10.71
C ALA A 167 -0.87 -2.08 9.46
N LEU A 168 -1.64 -2.04 8.37
CA LEU A 168 -1.27 -1.31 7.14
C LEU A 168 -1.10 0.20 7.39
N ALA A 169 -2.04 0.82 8.10
CA ALA A 169 -1.97 2.25 8.42
C ALA A 169 -0.73 2.58 9.27
N LEU A 170 -0.47 1.79 10.32
CA LEU A 170 0.68 1.96 11.19
C LEU A 170 2.01 1.79 10.44
N ASN A 171 2.12 0.78 9.57
CA ASN A 171 3.30 0.63 8.70
C ASN A 171 3.50 1.84 7.79
N GLY A 172 2.43 2.37 7.19
CA GLY A 172 2.51 3.56 6.35
C GLY A 172 3.09 4.76 7.09
N VAL A 173 2.62 5.01 8.31
CA VAL A 173 3.09 6.12 9.16
C VAL A 173 4.54 5.91 9.60
N LEU A 174 4.88 4.73 10.12
CA LEU A 174 6.23 4.45 10.64
C LEU A 174 7.27 4.43 9.55
N ARG A 175 6.92 3.93 8.36
CA ARG A 175 7.83 3.94 7.22
C ARG A 175 8.07 5.36 6.72
N SER A 176 7.04 6.19 6.71
CA SER A 176 7.17 7.63 6.44
C SER A 176 8.06 8.31 7.49
N ALA A 177 7.96 7.91 8.76
CA ALA A 177 8.85 8.37 9.84
C ALA A 177 10.31 7.98 9.58
N LEU A 178 10.53 6.73 9.18
CA LEU A 178 11.85 6.20 8.90
C LEU A 178 12.50 6.96 7.74
N TYR A 179 11.78 7.13 6.63
CA TYR A 179 12.26 7.93 5.49
C TYR A 179 12.59 9.37 5.87
N LEU A 180 11.75 10.06 6.66
CA LEU A 180 12.07 11.40 7.12
C LEU A 180 13.30 11.43 8.04
N SER A 181 13.45 10.42 8.89
CA SER A 181 14.59 10.29 9.79
C SER A 181 15.91 10.01 9.05
N GLU A 182 15.87 9.50 7.81
CA GLU A 182 17.05 9.39 6.94
C GLU A 182 17.58 10.76 6.51
N PHE A 183 16.73 11.80 6.50
CA PHE A 183 17.10 13.17 6.13
C PHE A 183 17.15 14.12 7.35
N GLY A 184 17.13 13.58 8.57
CA GLY A 184 17.15 14.38 9.81
C GLY A 184 15.83 15.11 10.11
N LEU A 185 14.74 14.77 9.43
CA LEU A 185 13.44 15.40 9.58
C LEU A 185 12.53 14.60 10.52
N SER A 186 11.61 15.28 11.21
CA SER A 186 10.65 14.64 12.12
C SER A 186 9.21 14.73 11.59
N LEU A 187 8.36 13.80 12.01
CA LEU A 187 6.92 13.79 11.69
C LEU A 187 6.09 14.85 12.44
N LYS A 188 6.69 15.66 13.32
CA LYS A 188 5.93 16.61 14.16
C LYS A 188 5.18 17.70 13.36
N SER A 189 5.60 17.98 12.14
CA SER A 189 4.93 18.95 11.26
C SER A 189 4.27 18.25 10.08
N PHE A 190 2.97 18.54 9.84
CA PHE A 190 2.22 18.05 8.67
C PHE A 190 2.88 18.46 7.34
N ARG A 191 3.65 19.56 7.34
CA ARG A 191 4.46 20.01 6.19
C ARG A 191 5.54 18.99 5.81
N ASN A 192 6.05 18.23 6.78
CA ASN A 192 7.06 17.19 6.56
C ASN A 192 6.45 15.91 5.98
N PHE A 193 5.15 15.66 6.20
CA PHE A 193 4.47 14.53 5.54
C PHE A 193 4.42 14.70 4.02
N LYS A 194 4.24 15.94 3.54
CA LYS A 194 4.34 16.26 2.10
C LYS A 194 5.76 16.02 1.54
N LEU A 195 6.80 16.22 2.36
CA LEU A 195 8.18 15.96 1.96
C LEU A 195 8.47 14.47 1.75
N VAL A 196 7.74 13.56 2.41
CA VAL A 196 7.87 12.11 2.18
C VAL A 196 7.61 11.76 0.71
N PHE A 197 6.54 12.32 0.13
CA PHE A 197 6.19 12.08 -1.26
C PHE A 197 7.22 12.67 -2.23
N ILE A 198 7.73 13.87 -1.93
CA ILE A 198 8.78 14.52 -2.74
C ILE A 198 10.08 13.72 -2.69
N ILE A 199 10.47 13.20 -1.51
CA ILE A 199 11.66 12.36 -1.34
C ILE A 199 11.49 11.03 -2.11
N MET A 200 10.31 10.41 -2.03
CA MET A 200 10.01 9.19 -2.80
C MET A 200 10.06 9.44 -4.31
N GLU A 201 9.58 10.58 -4.79
CA GLU A 201 9.62 10.97 -6.20
C GLU A 201 11.06 11.26 -6.66
N TRP A 202 11.86 11.93 -5.83
CA TRP A 202 13.25 12.27 -6.13
C TRP A 202 14.17 11.03 -6.21
N ILE A 203 13.98 10.04 -5.33
CA ILE A 203 14.71 8.75 -5.37
C ILE A 203 14.43 7.98 -6.66
N ASN A 204 13.27 8.14 -7.28
CA ASN A 204 12.95 7.49 -8.56
C ASN A 204 13.60 8.17 -9.77
N ILE A 205 13.95 9.46 -9.67
CA ILE A 205 14.55 10.22 -10.77
C ILE A 205 16.07 10.03 -10.85
N GLU A 206 16.76 9.85 -9.71
CA GLU A 206 18.22 9.58 -9.71
C GLU A 206 18.61 8.16 -10.15
N ASN A 207 17.63 7.27 -10.34
CA ASN A 207 17.86 5.87 -10.74
C ASN A 207 17.51 5.59 -12.22
N ILE A 208 17.25 6.63 -13.02
CA ILE A 208 17.19 6.60 -14.50
C ILE A 208 18.47 7.25 -15.04
#